data_AF-A0A2I0FQ41-F1
#
_entry.id   AF-A0A2I0FQ41-F1
#
_cell.length_a   1.000
_cell.length_b   1.000
_cell.length_c   1.000
_cell.angle_alpha   90.00
_cell.angle_beta   90.00
_cell.angle_gamma   90.00
#
_symmetry.space_group_name_H-M   'P 1'
#
loop_
_entity.id
_entity.type
_entity.pdbx_description
1 polymer ?
#
loop_
_entity_poly.entity_id
_entity_poly.type
_entity_poly.pdbx_seq_one_letter_code
_entity_poly.pdbx_strand_id
1 'polypeptide(L)'
;MEDIRFSQLYGHWFTRSTVIYPHYTHHEKIRERRKKWMPTPAHSIDWILIENPKDYHKNVMQAWKEKQKLDKDKLELGETEK
;
A
#
# COMPACT_ATOMS: atom_id res chain seq x y z
N MET A 1 10.65 0.54 -2.29
CA MET A 1 9.70 1.65 -2.46
C MET A 1 8.30 1.13 -2.18
N GLU A 2 7.53 1.88 -1.40
CA GLU A 2 6.13 1.56 -1.10
C GLU A 2 5.26 1.85 -2.32
N ASP A 3 4.31 0.97 -2.63
CA ASP A 3 3.50 1.08 -3.85
C ASP A 3 2.07 0.59 -3.62
N ILE A 4 1.12 1.18 -4.35
CA ILE A 4 -0.29 0.77 -4.32
C ILE A 4 -0.71 0.47 -5.75
N ARG A 5 -1.23 -0.73 -5.98
CA ARG A 5 -1.60 -1.21 -7.31
C ARG A 5 -3.02 -1.73 -7.35
N PHE A 6 -3.62 -1.63 -8.53
CA PHE A 6 -4.81 -2.40 -8.86
C PHE A 6 -4.39 -3.82 -9.24
N SER A 7 -5.08 -4.82 -8.67
CA SER A 7 -4.93 -6.23 -9.02
C SER A 7 -6.26 -6.77 -9.51
N GLN A 8 -6.21 -7.58 -10.56
CA GLN A 8 -7.37 -8.30 -11.08
C GLN A 8 -6.91 -9.62 -11.69
N LEU A 9 -7.45 -10.74 -11.20
CA LEU A 9 -7.33 -12.02 -11.90
C LEU A 9 -8.33 -12.08 -13.05
N TYR A 10 -7.86 -12.48 -14.22
CA TYR A 10 -8.67 -12.59 -15.43
C TYR A 10 -9.83 -13.57 -15.23
N GLY A 11 -11.05 -13.19 -15.65
CA GLY A 11 -12.23 -14.07 -15.62
C GLY A 11 -13.06 -14.06 -14.33
N HIS A 12 -12.66 -13.35 -13.27
CA HIS A 12 -13.47 -13.23 -12.05
C HIS A 12 -13.66 -11.77 -11.64
N TRP A 13 -14.90 -11.34 -11.41
CA TRP A 13 -15.18 -9.93 -11.04
C TRP A 13 -14.90 -9.68 -9.56
N PHE A 14 -14.95 -10.75 -8.75
CA PHE A 14 -14.66 -10.73 -7.31
C PHE A 14 -13.16 -10.73 -6.97
N THR A 15 -12.26 -10.83 -7.96
CA THR A 15 -10.79 -10.80 -7.75
C THR A 15 -10.19 -9.42 -7.98
N ARG A 16 -11.03 -8.38 -8.08
CA ARG A 16 -10.54 -7.00 -8.11
C ARG A 16 -10.16 -6.59 -6.71
N SER A 17 -8.93 -6.12 -6.54
CA SER A 17 -8.48 -5.60 -5.26
C SER A 17 -7.51 -4.43 -5.42
N THR A 18 -7.47 -3.59 -4.39
CA THR A 18 -6.41 -2.61 -4.22
C THR A 18 -5.34 -3.23 -3.32
N VAL A 19 -4.15 -3.42 -3.86
CA VAL A 19 -3.05 -4.10 -3.17
C VAL A 19 -2.01 -3.08 -2.75
N ILE A 20 -1.69 -3.09 -1.46
CA ILE A 20 -0.71 -2.21 -0.83
C ILE A 20 0.56 -3.01 -0.57
N TYR A 21 1.65 -2.55 -1.16
CA TYR A 21 2.99 -3.09 -1.03
C TYR A 21 3.82 -2.15 -0.14
N PRO A 22 3.79 -2.33 1.19
CA PRO A 22 4.69 -1.60 2.06
C PRO A 22 6.12 -2.08 1.86
N HIS A 23 7.06 -1.19 2.14
CA HIS A 23 8.48 -1.47 2.04
C HIS A 23 9.04 -1.57 3.45
N TYR A 24 9.29 -2.79 3.90
CA TYR A 24 9.88 -2.99 5.21
C TYR A 24 11.41 -2.99 5.11
N THR A 25 12.05 -2.04 5.77
CA THR A 25 13.47 -2.17 6.10
C THR A 25 13.59 -3.23 7.20
N HIS A 26 14.40 -4.29 6.97
CA HIS A 26 14.61 -5.43 7.88
C HIS A 26 13.53 -6.53 7.89
N HIS A 27 13.08 -6.98 6.71
CA HIS A 27 12.18 -8.14 6.57
C HIS A 27 12.60 -9.37 7.40
N GLU A 28 13.90 -9.67 7.48
CA GLU A 28 14.41 -10.82 8.23
C GLU A 28 14.15 -10.71 9.75
N LYS A 29 14.44 -9.55 10.36
CA LYS A 29 14.18 -9.32 11.78
C LYS A 29 12.69 -9.39 12.11
N ILE A 30 11.83 -8.90 11.20
CA ILE A 30 10.38 -8.97 11.39
C ILE A 30 9.91 -10.43 11.29
N ARG A 31 10.44 -11.20 10.35
CA ARG A 31 10.16 -12.63 10.17
C ARG A 31 10.58 -13.44 11.40
N GLU A 32 11.79 -13.20 11.92
CA GLU A 32 12.30 -13.83 13.13
C GLU A 32 11.37 -13.59 14.33
N ARG A 33 10.97 -12.34 14.56
CA ARG A 33 10.06 -11.98 15.66
C ARG A 33 8.68 -12.61 15.52
N ARG A 34 8.09 -12.58 14.31
CA ARG A 34 6.71 -13.05 14.08
C ARG A 34 6.62 -14.56 13.85
N LYS A 35 7.74 -15.24 13.62
CA LYS A 35 7.81 -16.67 13.23
C LYS A 35 6.87 -17.04 12.07
N LYS A 36 6.59 -16.09 11.18
CA LYS A 36 5.70 -16.26 10.03
C LYS A 36 6.40 -15.75 8.77
N TRP A 37 6.30 -16.51 7.70
CA TRP A 37 6.69 -16.05 6.37
C TRP A 37 5.64 -15.04 5.89
N MET A 38 6.07 -13.83 5.53
CA MET A 38 5.20 -12.78 5.00
C MET A 38 5.57 -12.50 3.55
N PRO A 39 4.75 -12.94 2.57
CA PRO A 39 4.93 -12.52 1.19
C PRO A 39 4.68 -11.02 1.05
N THR A 40 5.25 -10.45 0.02
CA THR A 40 5.50 -9.01 -0.16
C THR A 40 4.26 -8.10 -0.38
N PRO A 41 2.99 -8.52 -0.57
CA PRO A 41 1.86 -7.63 -0.39
C PRO A 41 1.35 -7.74 1.05
N ALA A 42 1.54 -6.69 1.87
CA ALA A 42 1.06 -6.77 3.24
C ALA A 42 -0.46 -6.78 3.28
N HIS A 43 -1.15 -5.96 2.49
CA HIS A 43 -2.60 -5.77 2.58
C HIS A 43 -3.25 -5.76 1.18
N SER A 44 -4.25 -6.63 0.97
CA SER A 44 -5.17 -6.61 -0.18
C SER A 44 -6.53 -6.18 0.33
N ILE A 45 -7.15 -5.23 -0.37
CA ILE A 45 -8.50 -4.76 -0.08
C ILE A 45 -9.39 -5.14 -1.26
N ASP A 46 -10.24 -6.13 -1.03
CA ASP A 46 -11.07 -6.70 -2.08
C ASP A 46 -12.25 -5.79 -2.38
N TRP A 47 -12.46 -5.51 -3.66
CA TRP A 47 -13.47 -4.55 -4.12
C TRP A 47 -14.91 -5.02 -3.85
N ILE A 48 -15.11 -6.33 -3.65
CA ILE A 48 -16.42 -6.89 -3.26
C ILE A 48 -16.88 -6.39 -1.89
N LEU A 49 -15.95 -5.97 -1.02
CA LEU A 49 -16.24 -5.51 0.34
C LEU A 49 -16.52 -4.01 0.40
N ILE A 50 -16.48 -3.30 -0.73
CA ILE A 50 -16.60 -1.85 -0.81
C ILE A 50 -17.77 -1.50 -1.73
N GLU A 51 -18.60 -0.57 -1.29
CA GLU A 51 -19.76 -0.11 -2.05
C GLU A 51 -19.37 0.57 -3.37
N ASN A 52 -18.43 1.52 -3.33
CA ASN A 52 -17.91 2.25 -4.50
C ASN A 52 -16.40 2.03 -4.67
N PRO A 53 -15.97 0.84 -5.11
CA PRO A 53 -14.56 0.44 -5.06
C PRO A 53 -13.65 1.21 -6.03
N LYS A 54 -14.19 1.68 -7.16
CA LYS A 54 -13.45 2.51 -8.12
C LYS A 54 -13.06 3.86 -7.54
N ASP A 55 -14.02 4.53 -6.91
CA ASP A 55 -13.80 5.83 -6.27
C ASP A 55 -12.89 5.69 -5.06
N TYR A 56 -13.09 4.63 -4.27
CA TYR A 56 -12.18 4.27 -3.19
C TYR A 56 -10.73 4.14 -3.68
N HIS A 57 -10.48 3.33 -4.71
CA HIS A 57 -9.13 3.16 -5.25
C HIS A 57 -8.53 4.48 -5.75
N LYS A 58 -9.32 5.29 -6.47
CA LYS A 58 -8.88 6.60 -6.96
C LYS A 58 -8.50 7.53 -5.82
N ASN A 59 -9.31 7.60 -4.77
CA ASN A 59 -9.07 8.44 -3.60
C ASN A 59 -7.83 7.96 -2.83
N VAL A 60 -7.64 6.65 -2.67
CA VAL A 60 -6.43 6.08 -2.06
C VAL A 60 -5.19 6.46 -2.86
N MET A 61 -5.22 6.31 -4.19
CA MET A 61 -4.09 6.69 -5.05
C MET A 61 -3.79 8.20 -5.00
N GLN A 62 -4.81 9.04 -4.88
CA GLN A 62 -4.64 10.48 -4.75
C GLN A 62 -4.00 10.85 -3.40
N ALA A 63 -4.58 10.38 -2.29
CA ALA A 63 -4.04 10.62 -0.95
C ALA A 63 -2.59 10.13 -0.81
N TRP A 64 -2.28 9.00 -1.45
CA TRP A 64 -0.92 8.47 -1.50
C TRP A 64 0.07 9.41 -2.21
N LYS A 65 -0.31 9.97 -3.35
CA LYS A 65 0.52 10.95 -4.09
C LYS A 65 0.73 12.23 -3.30
N GLU A 66 -0.32 12.72 -2.65
CA GLU A 66 -0.27 13.92 -1.80
C GLU A 66 0.70 13.72 -0.63
N LYS A 67 0.64 12.55 0.03
CA LYS A 67 1.58 12.17 1.09
C LYS A 67 3.03 12.13 0.58
N GLN A 68 3.28 11.46 -0.55
CA GLN A 68 4.64 11.39 -1.11
C GLN A 68 5.20 12.77 -1.45
N LYS A 69 4.35 13.71 -1.88
CA LYS A 69 4.77 15.09 -2.11
C LYS A 69 5.14 15.79 -0.80
N LEU A 70 4.27 15.68 0.22
CA LEU A 70 4.53 16.24 1.55
C LEU A 70 5.85 15.70 2.16
N ASP A 71 6.10 14.39 2.05
CA ASP A 71 7.30 13.76 2.58
C ASP A 71 8.58 14.26 1.86
N LYS A 72 8.49 14.55 0.56
CA LYS A 72 9.59 15.18 -0.19
C LYS A 72 9.80 16.62 0.22
N ASP A 73 8.72 17.41 0.31
CA ASP A 73 8.79 18.82 0.70
C ASP A 73 9.41 18.96 2.11
N LYS A 74 9.06 18.07 3.05
CA LYS A 74 9.67 17.99 4.39
C LYS A 74 11.15 17.61 4.37
N LEU A 75 11.53 16.68 3.50
CA LEU A 75 12.93 16.27 3.32
C LEU A 75 13.79 17.43 2.79
N GLU A 76 13.24 18.23 1.87
CA GLU A 76 13.91 19.40 1.28
C GLU A 76 14.00 20.59 2.26
N LEU A 77 13.05 20.71 3.18
CA LEU A 77 13.04 21.76 4.21
C LEU A 77 13.87 21.41 5.46
N GLY A 78 14.47 20.22 5.53
CA GLY A 78 15.31 19.80 6.65
C GLY A 78 14.55 19.58 7.96
N GLU A 79 13.22 19.52 7.91
CA GLU A 79 12.37 19.23 9.06
C GLU A 79 12.29 17.72 9.27
N THR A 80 13.39 17.11 9.71
CA THR A 80 13.32 15.81 10.36
C THR A 80 12.97 16.05 11.82
N GLU A 81 11.69 15.85 12.17
CA GLU A 81 11.26 15.77 13.57
C GLU A 81 12.17 14.78 14.32
N LYS A 82 12.78 15.27 15.40
CA LYS A 82 13.60 14.50 16.35
C LYS A 82 12.76 13.55 17.19
#